data_AF-A0A6F8PWC7-F1
#
_entry.id   AF-A0A6F8PWC7-F1
#
_cell.length_a   1.000
_cell.length_b   1.000
_cell.length_c   1.000
_cell.angle_alpha   90.00
_cell.angle_beta   90.00
_cell.angle_gamma   90.00
#
_symmetry.space_group_name_H-M   'P 1'
#
loop_
_entity.id
_entity.type
_entity.pdbx_description
1 polymer ?
#
loop_
_entity_poly.entity_id
_entity_poly.type
_entity_poly.pdbx_seq_one_letter_code
_entity_poly.pdbx_strand_id
1 'polypeptide(L)'
;MRQGVPESKSLQSEESMKKELQAYNYNPYTRDVMSETDMLFPMLPNPSLVMYVYPHISHSGVPVPGYATSFKLYETDHYALPGER
;
A
#
# COMPACT_ATOMS: atom_id res chain seq x y z
N MET A 1 22.03 34.76 12.52
CA MET A 1 20.74 35.16 11.91
C MET A 1 19.99 33.88 11.56
N ARG A 2 18.99 33.46 12.37
CA ARG A 2 18.11 32.34 12.01
C ARG A 2 16.98 32.91 11.18
N GLN A 3 16.94 32.62 9.88
CA GLN A 3 15.78 32.95 9.05
C GLN A 3 14.61 32.12 9.56
N GLY A 4 13.55 32.78 10.04
CA GLY A 4 12.29 32.13 10.34
C GLY A 4 11.72 31.53 9.06
N VAL A 5 11.32 30.26 9.12
CA VAL A 5 10.56 29.62 8.04
C VAL A 5 9.29 30.46 7.83
N PRO A 6 8.95 30.86 6.59
CA PRO A 6 7.81 31.75 6.35
C PRO A 6 6.49 31.05 6.76
N GLU A 7 5.72 31.68 7.66
CA GLU A 7 4.43 31.20 8.21
C GLU A 7 3.41 30.80 7.14
N SER A 8 3.51 31.37 5.93
CA SER A 8 2.65 31.00 4.81
C SER A 8 2.86 29.56 4.33
N LYS A 9 4.07 29.00 4.46
CA LYS A 9 4.36 27.60 4.11
C LYS A 9 3.80 26.63 5.15
N SER A 10 3.80 26.98 6.43
CA SER A 10 3.24 26.12 7.49
C SER A 10 1.71 26.07 7.41
N LEU A 11 1.05 27.21 7.20
CA LEU A 11 -0.42 27.27 7.07
C LEU A 11 -0.92 26.48 5.85
N GLN A 12 -0.24 26.60 4.70
CA GLN A 12 -0.58 25.84 3.49
C GLN A 12 -0.41 24.33 3.68
N SER A 13 0.59 23.89 4.45
CA SER A 13 0.78 22.47 4.77
C SER A 13 -0.30 21.92 5.71
N GLU A 14 -0.71 22.71 6.71
CA GLU A 14 -1.78 22.31 7.64
C GLU A 14 -3.14 22.23 6.95
N GLU A 15 -3.42 23.17 6.05
CA GLU A 15 -4.69 23.22 5.30
C GLU A 15 -4.80 22.07 4.29
N SER A 16 -3.67 21.70 3.67
CA SER A 16 -3.57 20.52 2.80
C SER A 16 -3.80 19.22 3.58
N MET A 17 -3.17 19.09 4.76
CA MET A 17 -3.32 17.91 5.63
C MET A 17 -4.74 17.78 6.17
N LYS A 18 -5.41 18.89 6.53
CA LYS A 18 -6.82 18.89 6.93
C LYS A 18 -7.74 18.43 5.80
N LYS A 19 -7.46 18.85 4.56
CA LYS A 19 -8.23 18.44 3.38
C LYS A 19 -8.07 16.96 3.09
N GLU A 20 -6.87 16.41 3.27
CA GLU A 20 -6.57 14.98 3.14
C GLU A 20 -7.27 14.16 4.23
N LEU A 21 -7.26 14.62 5.49
CA LEU A 21 -7.99 14.00 6.59
C LEU A 21 -9.52 14.06 6.39
N GLN A 22 -10.04 15.11 5.78
CA GLN A 22 -11.46 15.24 5.45
C GLN A 22 -11.91 14.32 4.30
N ALA A 23 -10.99 13.88 3.43
CA ALA A 23 -11.32 12.92 2.37
C ALA A 23 -11.67 11.53 2.93
N TYR A 24 -11.13 11.17 4.10
CA TYR A 24 -11.39 9.89 4.76
C TYR A 24 -12.39 10.05 5.91
N ASN A 25 -13.60 9.49 5.74
CA ASN A 25 -14.58 9.44 6.83
C ASN A 25 -14.25 8.28 7.79
N TYR A 26 -13.59 8.60 8.92
CA TYR A 26 -13.19 7.62 9.95
C TYR A 26 -14.30 7.24 10.93
N ASN A 27 -15.46 7.89 10.89
CA ASN A 27 -16.55 7.65 11.84
C ASN A 27 -17.00 6.17 11.91
N PRO A 28 -17.19 5.43 10.78
CA PRO A 28 -17.54 4.00 10.83
C PRO A 28 -16.36 3.08 11.21
N TYR A 29 -15.14 3.61 11.35
CA TYR A 29 -13.94 2.88 11.76
C TYR A 29 -13.56 3.16 13.22
N THR A 30 -14.41 3.91 13.94
CA THR A 30 -14.27 4.14 15.38
C THR A 30 -15.02 3.03 16.12
N ARG A 31 -14.38 2.41 17.11
CA ARG A 31 -15.00 1.34 17.89
C ARG A 31 -16.25 1.83 18.62
N ASP A 32 -17.34 1.08 18.48
CA ASP A 32 -18.52 1.17 19.34
C ASP A 32 -18.90 -0.23 19.87
N VAL A 33 -19.93 -0.29 20.73
CA VAL A 33 -20.39 -1.55 21.34
C VAL A 33 -20.87 -2.57 20.30
N MET A 34 -21.36 -2.10 19.14
CA MET A 34 -21.93 -2.98 18.11
C MET A 34 -20.85 -3.52 17.16
N SER A 35 -19.76 -2.77 16.97
CA SER A 35 -18.65 -3.07 16.05
C SER A 35 -17.41 -3.65 16.74
N GLU A 36 -17.47 -3.91 18.04
CA GLU A 36 -16.30 -4.37 18.81
C GLU A 36 -15.73 -5.71 18.31
N THR A 37 -16.57 -6.54 17.67
CA THR A 37 -16.16 -7.83 17.11
C THR A 37 -15.83 -7.74 15.61
N ASP A 38 -16.10 -6.61 14.97
CA ASP A 38 -15.93 -6.46 13.52
C ASP A 38 -14.46 -6.21 13.13
N MET A 39 -14.05 -6.79 12.00
CA MET A 39 -12.77 -6.46 11.36
C MET A 39 -12.93 -5.15 10.56
N LEU A 40 -12.77 -4.02 11.25
CA LEU A 40 -12.95 -2.69 10.66
C LEU A 40 -11.94 -2.37 9.55
N PHE A 41 -10.73 -2.94 9.61
CA PHE A 41 -9.69 -2.74 8.60
C PHE A 41 -9.38 -4.06 7.90
N PRO A 42 -10.03 -4.35 6.75
CA PRO A 42 -9.70 -5.52 5.96
C PRO A 42 -8.33 -5.36 5.28
N MET A 43 -7.68 -6.47 4.96
CA MET A 43 -6.44 -6.45 4.19
C MET A 43 -6.75 -6.27 2.70
N LEU A 44 -5.94 -5.49 2.00
CA LEU A 44 -5.96 -5.38 0.55
C LEU A 44 -5.44 -6.67 -0.09
N PRO A 45 -5.97 -7.06 -1.26
CA PRO A 45 -5.52 -8.28 -1.94
C PRO A 45 -4.06 -8.13 -2.39
N ASN A 46 -3.21 -9.05 -1.92
CA ASN A 46 -1.85 -9.24 -2.42
C ASN A 46 -1.76 -10.56 -3.22
N PRO A 47 -2.09 -10.53 -4.52
CA PRO A 47 -2.16 -11.74 -5.33
C PRO A 47 -0.77 -12.36 -5.50
N SER A 48 -0.74 -13.67 -5.63
CA SER A 48 0.47 -14.38 -6.05
C SER A 48 0.59 -14.34 -7.56
N LEU A 49 1.76 -13.95 -8.05
CA LEU A 49 2.14 -14.00 -9.45
C LEU A 49 2.96 -15.25 -9.74
N VAL A 50 2.97 -15.66 -11.01
CA VAL A 50 3.80 -16.73 -11.52
C VAL A 50 4.69 -16.19 -12.63
N MET A 51 6.00 -16.28 -12.46
CA MET A 51 6.97 -16.02 -13.52
C MET A 51 7.33 -17.33 -14.18
N TYR A 52 7.24 -17.33 -15.51
CA TYR A 52 7.66 -18.45 -16.35
C TYR A 52 8.96 -18.10 -17.05
N VAL A 53 9.98 -18.94 -16.86
CA VAL A 53 11.23 -18.87 -17.61
C VAL A 53 11.13 -19.87 -18.75
N TYR A 54 11.13 -19.37 -19.98
CA TYR A 54 11.07 -20.21 -21.17
C TYR A 54 12.42 -20.94 -21.37
N PRO A 55 12.42 -22.18 -21.90
CA PRO A 55 13.66 -22.91 -22.16
C PRO A 55 14.54 -22.18 -23.18
N HIS A 56 15.82 -21.97 -22.87
CA HIS A 56 16.75 -21.24 -23.76
C HIS A 56 18.21 -21.65 -23.55
N ILE A 57 19.09 -21.22 -24.47
CA ILE A 57 20.54 -21.34 -24.30
C ILE A 57 21.05 -20.06 -23.61
N SER A 58 21.75 -20.21 -22.50
CA SER A 58 22.35 -19.08 -21.79
C SER A 58 23.50 -18.45 -22.60
N HIS A 59 23.95 -17.25 -22.21
CA HIS A 59 25.13 -16.61 -22.79
C HIS A 59 26.41 -17.47 -22.65
N SER A 60 26.46 -18.36 -21.66
CA SER A 60 27.57 -19.31 -21.47
C SER A 60 27.48 -20.57 -22.35
N GLY A 61 26.43 -20.69 -23.17
CA GLY A 61 26.17 -21.86 -24.02
C GLY A 61 25.50 -23.05 -23.31
N VAL A 62 25.27 -22.94 -22.00
CA VAL A 62 24.62 -24.00 -21.20
C VAL A 62 23.09 -23.92 -21.36
N PRO A 63 22.38 -25.06 -21.55
CA PRO A 63 20.93 -25.07 -21.66
C PRO A 63 20.26 -24.73 -20.31
N VAL A 64 19.27 -23.86 -20.36
CA VAL A 64 18.41 -23.49 -19.25
C VAL A 64 17.04 -24.17 -19.45
N PRO A 65 16.60 -25.04 -18.52
CA PRO A 65 15.31 -25.69 -18.63
C PRO A 65 14.18 -24.68 -18.38
N GLY A 66 12.98 -25.01 -18.84
CA GLY A 66 11.79 -24.25 -18.48
C GLY A 66 11.41 -24.49 -17.02
N TYR A 67 11.08 -23.43 -16.29
CA TYR A 67 10.55 -23.53 -14.94
C TYR A 67 9.61 -22.38 -14.63
N ALA A 68 8.78 -22.56 -13.62
CA ALA A 68 7.90 -21.54 -13.09
C ALA A 68 8.25 -21.27 -11.63
N THR A 69 8.19 -20.00 -11.22
CA THR A 69 8.35 -19.58 -9.83
C THR A 69 7.17 -18.70 -9.42
N SER A 70 6.75 -18.80 -8.16
CA SER A 70 5.66 -18.00 -7.60
C SER A 70 6.17 -17.00 -6.57
N PHE A 71 5.61 -15.80 -6.58
CA PHE A 71 5.96 -14.73 -5.64
C PHE A 71 4.77 -13.78 -5.45
N LYS A 72 4.79 -12.96 -4.40
CA LYS A 72 3.75 -11.98 -4.12
C LYS A 72 3.91 -10.72 -4.97
N LEU A 73 2.79 -10.08 -5.34
CA LEU A 73 2.81 -8.82 -6.08
C LEU A 73 3.46 -7.69 -5.27
N TYR A 74 3.17 -7.62 -3.96
CA TYR A 74 3.76 -6.68 -3.02
C TYR A 74 4.59 -7.40 -1.96
N GLU A 75 5.65 -6.74 -1.47
CA GLU A 75 6.53 -7.28 -0.43
C GLU A 75 5.84 -7.44 0.93
N THR A 76 4.89 -6.55 1.23
CA THR A 76 4.14 -6.54 2.49
C THR A 76 2.65 -6.51 2.19
N ASP A 77 1.86 -7.10 3.06
CA ASP A 77 0.41 -6.96 3.01
C ASP A 77 -0.03 -5.63 3.65
N HIS A 78 -1.02 -4.99 3.05
CA HIS A 78 -1.51 -3.68 3.48
C HIS A 78 -2.94 -3.76 3.96
N TYR A 79 -3.29 -2.98 4.98
CA TYR A 79 -4.68 -2.78 5.38
C TYR A 79 -5.32 -1.69 4.52
N ALA A 80 -6.59 -1.87 4.16
CA ALA A 80 -7.36 -0.88 3.42
C ALA A 80 -7.61 0.36 4.27
N LEU A 81 -7.49 1.55 3.67
CA LEU A 81 -7.93 2.80 4.29
C LEU A 81 -9.46 2.90 4.27
N PRO A 82 -10.06 3.83 5.02
CA PRO A 82 -11.49 4.08 4.96
C PRO A 82 -12.01 4.30 3.54
N GLY A 83 -12.95 3.45 3.10
CA GLY A 83 -13.54 3.52 1.76
C GLY A 83 -12.80 2.73 0.67
N GLU A 84 -11.63 2.14 0.96
CA GLU A 84 -10.91 1.26 0.04
C GLU A 84 -11.34 -0.21 0.20
N ARG A 85 -11.28 -0.99 -0.89
CA ARG A 85 -11.57 -2.43 -0.94
C ARG A 85 -10.74 -3.14 -1.99
#